data_AF-A0A2N4T010-F1
#
_entry.id   AF-A0A2N4T010-F1
#
_cell.length_a   1.000
_cell.length_b   1.000
_cell.length_c   1.000
_cell.angle_alpha   90.00
_cell.angle_beta   90.00
_cell.angle_gamma   90.00
#
_symmetry.space_group_name_H-M   'P 1'
#
loop_
_entity.id
_entity.type
_entity.pdbx_description
1 polymer ?
#
loop_
_entity_poly.entity_id
_entity_poly.type
_entity_poly.pdbx_seq_one_letter_code
_entity_poly.pdbx_strand_id
1 'polypeptide(L)'
;MALAALAAGAAALAFSGPAAAEPALHEDGTGFVAAEDVREALGWDDARLRAAAGELEFVAETGTVTTTTWDCARGGTEEVLPQRMDLVVTQSRAVTAVARSSWRGKVLGFRLTGYDGRGASSAAPEGPAPGSCPAGPWQLVEGSQRTDEQPGRTVLTVHHDGVAHDLPAPR
;
A
#
# COMPACT_ATOMS: atom_id res chain seq x y z
N MET A 1 -2.97 14.07 -69.36
CA MET A 1 -1.76 13.63 -68.64
C MET A 1 -1.90 14.05 -67.18
N ALA A 2 -2.14 13.10 -66.28
CA ALA A 2 -2.05 13.31 -64.83
C ALA A 2 -1.55 11.99 -64.23
N LEU A 3 -0.31 12.01 -63.75
CA LEU A 3 0.34 10.88 -63.09
C LEU A 3 -0.28 10.70 -61.70
N ALA A 4 -0.91 9.55 -61.45
CA ALA A 4 -1.30 9.12 -60.11
C ALA A 4 -0.06 8.55 -59.41
N ALA A 5 0.43 9.25 -58.38
CA ALA A 5 1.57 8.85 -57.59
C ALA A 5 1.17 7.76 -56.56
N LEU A 6 1.90 6.64 -56.57
CA LEU A 6 1.90 5.61 -55.54
C LEU A 6 2.53 6.16 -54.26
N ALA A 7 1.75 6.24 -53.18
CA ALA A 7 2.28 6.48 -51.83
C ALA A 7 2.22 5.16 -51.04
N ALA A 8 3.36 4.47 -50.96
CA ALA A 8 3.58 3.34 -50.05
C ALA A 8 3.80 3.89 -48.64
N GLY A 9 2.77 3.81 -47.79
CA GLY A 9 2.87 4.14 -46.37
C GLY A 9 3.40 2.95 -45.59
N ALA A 10 4.58 3.10 -44.98
CA ALA A 10 5.25 2.10 -44.17
C ALA A 10 4.37 1.66 -42.98
N ALA A 11 4.20 0.34 -42.82
CA ALA A 11 3.64 -0.24 -41.61
C ALA A 11 4.63 0.00 -40.46
N ALA A 12 4.28 0.91 -39.54
CA ALA A 12 4.98 1.05 -38.28
C ALA A 12 4.78 -0.24 -37.49
N LEU A 13 5.83 -1.05 -37.37
CA LEU A 13 5.91 -2.12 -36.38
C LEU A 13 5.93 -1.44 -35.01
N ALA A 14 4.75 -1.28 -34.40
CA ALA A 14 4.63 -0.93 -33.01
C ALA A 14 5.33 -2.02 -32.20
N PHE A 15 6.52 -1.70 -31.67
CA PHE A 15 7.19 -2.52 -30.69
C PHE A 15 6.34 -2.47 -29.42
N SER A 16 5.51 -3.49 -29.22
CA SER A 16 4.90 -3.79 -27.93
C SER A 16 6.04 -4.17 -26.98
N GLY A 17 6.60 -3.18 -26.27
CA GLY A 17 7.40 -3.47 -25.09
C GLY A 17 6.58 -4.32 -24.12
N PRO A 18 7.21 -5.19 -23.31
CA PRO A 18 6.46 -5.87 -22.26
C PRO A 18 5.84 -4.76 -21.39
N ALA A 19 4.52 -4.83 -21.20
CA ALA A 19 3.88 -4.05 -20.16
C ALA A 19 4.63 -4.37 -18.86
N ALA A 20 5.25 -3.35 -18.27
CA ALA A 20 5.84 -3.50 -16.95
C ALA A 20 4.69 -3.93 -16.04
N ALA A 21 4.81 -5.14 -15.49
CA ALA A 21 3.80 -5.64 -14.58
C ALA A 21 3.99 -4.90 -13.28
N GLU A 22 2.90 -4.38 -12.73
CA GLU A 22 2.84 -3.97 -11.35
C GLU A 22 3.49 -5.03 -10.44
N PRO A 23 4.12 -4.68 -9.31
CA PRO A 23 4.17 -5.59 -8.18
C PRO A 23 2.72 -5.87 -7.77
N ALA A 24 2.06 -6.77 -8.48
CA ALA A 24 0.64 -6.99 -8.40
C ALA A 24 0.38 -7.87 -7.19
N LEU A 25 0.43 -7.30 -5.98
CA LEU A 25 -0.13 -7.95 -4.82
C LEU A 25 -1.65 -7.94 -4.97
N HIS A 26 -2.23 -9.12 -5.16
CA HIS A 26 -3.66 -9.33 -5.18
C HIS A 26 -4.24 -9.36 -3.76
N GLU A 27 -5.55 -9.20 -3.64
CA GLU A 27 -6.24 -9.18 -2.34
C GLU A 27 -6.02 -10.47 -1.52
N ASP A 28 -5.77 -11.60 -2.18
CA ASP A 28 -5.46 -12.90 -1.56
C ASP A 28 -3.97 -13.08 -1.17
N GLY A 29 -3.14 -12.08 -1.44
CA GLY A 29 -1.71 -12.10 -1.17
C GLY A 29 -0.88 -12.81 -2.24
N THR A 30 -1.48 -13.20 -3.36
CA THR A 30 -0.75 -13.72 -4.52
C THR A 30 -0.27 -12.59 -5.42
N GLY A 31 0.69 -12.88 -6.30
CA GLY A 31 1.29 -11.82 -7.12
C GLY A 31 2.69 -12.13 -7.61
N PHE A 32 3.34 -11.09 -8.13
CA PHE A 32 4.73 -11.15 -8.55
C PHE A 32 5.44 -9.84 -8.26
N VAL A 33 6.68 -9.91 -7.78
CA VAL A 33 7.58 -8.76 -7.63
C VAL A 33 8.77 -8.95 -8.56
N ALA A 34 9.07 -7.97 -9.41
CA ALA A 34 10.18 -8.09 -10.33
C ALA A 34 11.52 -7.95 -9.59
N ALA A 35 12.56 -8.62 -10.10
CA ALA A 35 13.91 -8.49 -9.54
C ALA A 35 14.47 -7.06 -9.66
N GLU A 36 13.98 -6.26 -10.61
CA GLU A 36 14.35 -4.85 -10.72
C GLU A 36 13.77 -4.00 -9.59
N ASP A 37 12.50 -4.20 -9.22
CA ASP A 37 11.86 -3.49 -8.11
C ASP A 37 12.58 -3.75 -6.79
N VAL A 38 12.94 -5.02 -6.52
CA VAL A 38 13.69 -5.39 -5.32
C VAL A 38 15.08 -4.77 -5.29
N ARG A 39 15.76 -4.72 -6.44
CA ARG A 39 17.08 -4.09 -6.55
C ARG A 39 17.01 -2.57 -6.38
N GLU A 40 15.98 -1.94 -6.92
CA GLU A 40 15.73 -0.51 -6.75
C GLU A 40 15.47 -0.18 -5.28
N ALA A 41 14.59 -0.95 -4.62
CA ALA A 41 14.24 -0.77 -3.20
C ALA A 41 15.44 -0.97 -2.25
N LEU A 42 16.28 -1.97 -2.53
CA LEU A 42 17.42 -2.34 -1.67
C LEU A 42 18.76 -1.69 -2.09
N GLY A 43 18.82 -1.04 -3.26
CA GLY A 43 20.07 -0.54 -3.84
C GLY A 43 21.06 -1.66 -4.23
N TRP A 44 20.55 -2.82 -4.64
CA TRP A 44 21.35 -4.02 -4.88
C TRP A 44 21.66 -4.26 -6.37
N ASP A 45 22.76 -4.96 -6.63
CA ASP A 45 23.05 -5.52 -7.94
C ASP A 45 22.50 -6.96 -8.09
N ASP A 46 22.66 -7.54 -9.29
CA ASP A 46 22.22 -8.91 -9.58
C ASP A 46 22.94 -9.96 -8.70
N ALA A 47 24.20 -9.73 -8.33
CA ALA A 47 25.00 -10.68 -7.58
C ALA A 47 24.55 -10.73 -6.12
N ARG A 48 24.33 -9.57 -5.50
CA ARG A 48 23.80 -9.45 -4.14
C ARG A 48 22.38 -10.00 -4.06
N LEU A 49 21.51 -9.64 -5.00
CA LEU A 49 20.15 -10.19 -5.04
C LEU A 49 20.17 -11.71 -5.13
N ARG A 50 21.03 -12.29 -5.98
CA ARG A 50 21.14 -13.75 -6.11
C ARG A 50 21.61 -14.42 -4.81
N ALA A 51 22.55 -13.81 -4.09
CA ALA A 51 23.09 -14.37 -2.86
C ALA A 51 22.06 -14.34 -1.71
N ALA A 52 21.28 -13.27 -1.61
CA ALA A 52 20.36 -13.02 -0.49
C ALA A 52 18.88 -13.29 -0.82
N ALA A 53 18.54 -13.77 -2.01
CA ALA A 53 17.14 -13.96 -2.43
C ALA A 53 16.32 -14.86 -1.47
N GLY A 54 16.97 -15.82 -0.80
CA GLY A 54 16.30 -16.70 0.17
C GLY A 54 16.09 -16.08 1.56
N GLU A 55 16.65 -14.90 1.81
CA GLU A 55 16.61 -14.18 3.08
C GLU A 55 15.62 -13.01 3.05
N LEU A 56 15.03 -12.73 1.89
CA LEU A 56 14.07 -11.64 1.73
C LEU A 56 12.69 -12.07 2.24
N GLU A 57 12.11 -11.21 3.07
CA GLU A 57 10.72 -11.34 3.50
C GLU A 57 9.87 -10.28 2.80
N PHE A 58 8.62 -10.63 2.49
CA PHE A 58 7.67 -9.71 1.89
C PHE A 58 6.50 -9.50 2.84
N VAL A 59 6.16 -8.24 3.10
CA VAL A 59 5.12 -7.86 4.06
C VAL A 59 4.17 -6.87 3.40
N ALA A 60 2.89 -7.22 3.39
CA ALA A 60 1.82 -6.33 2.99
C ALA A 60 1.35 -5.53 4.21
N GLU A 61 1.32 -4.22 4.11
CA GLU A 61 0.83 -3.32 5.15
C GLU A 61 -0.38 -2.53 4.66
N THR A 62 -1.44 -2.49 5.47
CA THR A 62 -2.64 -1.69 5.20
C THR A 62 -2.93 -0.83 6.42
N GLY A 63 -3.01 0.48 6.23
CA GLY A 63 -3.50 1.42 7.24
C GLY A 63 -4.98 1.72 7.01
N THR A 64 -5.81 1.71 8.05
CA THR A 64 -7.19 2.21 8.01
C THR A 64 -7.30 3.38 8.97
N VAL A 65 -7.89 4.48 8.50
CA VAL A 65 -8.17 5.65 9.35
C VAL A 65 -9.66 5.70 9.61
N THR A 66 -10.05 5.60 10.87
CA THR A 66 -11.43 5.82 11.31
C THR A 66 -11.51 7.19 11.96
N THR A 67 -12.23 8.12 11.34
CA THR A 67 -12.50 9.45 11.89
C THR A 67 -13.85 9.43 12.60
N THR A 68 -13.88 9.79 13.88
CA THR A 68 -15.11 10.02 14.63
C THR A 68 -15.23 11.50 14.97
N THR A 69 -16.33 12.13 14.59
CA THR A 69 -16.64 13.53 14.92
C THR A 69 -17.90 13.60 15.76
N TRP A 70 -18.00 14.60 16.64
CA TRP A 70 -19.19 14.90 17.43
C TRP A 70 -19.19 16.36 17.85
N ASP A 71 -20.34 16.87 18.28
CA ASP A 71 -20.49 18.24 18.71
C ASP A 71 -20.74 18.34 20.22
N CYS A 72 -20.13 19.34 20.85
CA CYS A 72 -20.37 19.71 22.23
C CYS A 72 -21.05 21.08 22.28
N ALA A 73 -22.22 21.19 22.91
CA ALA A 73 -22.90 22.45 23.13
C ALA A 73 -22.57 23.01 24.52
N ARG A 74 -22.39 24.33 24.62
CA ARG A 74 -22.24 25.01 25.92
C ARG A 74 -23.63 25.31 26.49
N GLY A 75 -23.92 24.77 27.67
CA GLY A 75 -25.19 24.94 28.37
C GLY A 75 -25.58 26.42 28.53
N GLY A 76 -26.83 26.72 28.19
CA GLY A 76 -27.38 28.09 28.27
C GLY A 76 -26.96 29.01 27.12
N THR A 77 -26.33 28.49 26.06
CA THR A 77 -25.91 29.27 24.89
C THR A 77 -26.16 28.49 23.58
N GLU A 78 -26.02 29.16 22.43
CA GLU A 78 -26.02 28.52 21.10
C GLU A 78 -24.62 28.09 20.64
N GLU A 79 -23.61 28.17 21.51
CA GLU A 79 -22.23 27.86 21.15
C GLU A 79 -22.02 26.35 21.03
N VAL A 80 -21.49 25.95 19.87
CA VAL A 80 -21.14 24.56 19.53
C VAL A 80 -19.64 24.45 19.29
N LEU A 81 -19.03 23.46 19.90
CA LEU A 81 -17.63 23.09 19.74
C LEU A 81 -17.54 21.72 19.06
N PRO A 82 -17.11 21.65 17.79
CA PRO A 82 -16.86 20.38 17.14
C PRO A 82 -15.66 19.68 17.78
N GLN A 83 -15.75 18.37 17.89
CA GLN A 83 -14.72 17.48 18.39
C GLN A 83 -14.43 16.38 17.37
N ARG A 84 -13.23 15.83 17.44
CA ARG A 84 -12.74 14.82 16.50
C ARG A 84 -11.78 13.89 17.22
N MET A 85 -11.89 12.60 16.91
CA MET A 85 -10.90 11.58 17.20
C MET A 85 -10.57 10.85 15.91
N ASP A 86 -9.29 10.66 15.64
CA ASP A 86 -8.81 9.79 14.56
C ASP A 86 -8.24 8.52 15.17
N LEU A 87 -8.64 7.36 14.66
CA LEU A 87 -8.06 6.07 15.01
C LEU A 87 -7.35 5.52 13.78
N VAL A 88 -6.04 5.42 13.85
CA VAL A 88 -5.23 4.77 12.80
C VAL A 88 -4.98 3.33 13.21
N VAL A 89 -5.47 2.38 12.42
CA VAL A 89 -5.20 0.95 12.57
C VAL A 89 -4.27 0.51 11.45
N THR A 90 -3.08 0.03 11.81
CA THR A 90 -2.13 -0.54 10.84
C THR A 90 -2.11 -2.04 10.97
N GLN A 91 -2.31 -2.75 9.87
CA GLN A 91 -2.23 -4.21 9.78
C GLN A 91 -1.08 -4.60 8.89
N SER A 92 -0.19 -5.47 9.38
CA SER A 92 0.87 -6.09 8.61
C SER A 92 0.58 -7.58 8.43
N ARG A 93 0.85 -8.10 7.23
CA ARG A 93 0.64 -9.51 6.89
C ARG A 93 1.85 -10.00 6.09
N ALA A 94 2.54 -11.01 6.60
CA ALA A 94 3.64 -11.61 5.87
C ALA A 94 3.11 -12.44 4.68
N VAL A 95 3.86 -12.40 3.59
CA VAL A 95 3.50 -13.00 2.29
C VAL A 95 4.53 -14.07 1.96
N THR A 96 4.06 -15.27 1.66
CA THR A 96 4.94 -16.33 1.17
C THR A 96 5.44 -15.96 -0.21
N ALA A 97 6.76 -15.95 -0.40
CA ALA A 97 7.39 -15.63 -1.67
C ALA A 97 8.35 -16.75 -2.11
N VAL A 98 8.38 -17.02 -3.41
CA VAL A 98 9.31 -17.98 -4.01
C VAL A 98 10.11 -17.29 -5.10
N ALA A 99 11.42 -17.23 -4.93
CA ALA A 99 12.33 -16.69 -5.93
C ALA A 99 12.22 -17.49 -7.25
N ARG A 100 12.06 -16.77 -8.35
CA ARG A 100 12.06 -17.31 -9.71
C ARG A 100 13.40 -17.01 -10.33
N SER A 101 14.12 -18.05 -10.75
CA SER A 101 15.42 -17.93 -11.39
C SER A 101 15.39 -18.44 -12.82
N SER A 102 16.20 -17.84 -13.68
CA SER A 102 16.51 -18.40 -15.00
C SER A 102 17.40 -19.64 -14.87
N TRP A 103 17.52 -20.40 -15.96
CA TRP A 103 18.41 -21.58 -16.02
C TRP A 103 19.89 -21.26 -15.77
N ARG A 104 20.31 -19.99 -15.91
CA ARG A 104 21.67 -19.52 -15.59
C ARG A 104 21.80 -19.01 -14.15
N GLY A 105 20.75 -19.16 -13.34
CA GLY A 105 20.70 -18.74 -11.94
C GLY A 105 20.55 -17.24 -11.72
N LYS A 106 20.12 -16.47 -12.75
CA LYS A 106 19.73 -15.07 -12.56
C LYS A 106 18.35 -15.02 -11.92
N VAL A 107 18.20 -14.28 -10.82
CA VAL A 107 16.88 -14.01 -10.21
C VAL A 107 16.08 -13.09 -11.14
N LEU A 108 14.89 -13.53 -11.52
CA LEU A 108 13.96 -12.81 -12.37
C LEU A 108 12.91 -12.04 -11.54
N GLY A 109 12.64 -12.53 -10.33
CA GLY A 109 11.71 -11.91 -9.38
C GLY A 109 11.19 -12.93 -8.38
N PHE A 110 10.09 -12.61 -7.72
CA PHE A 110 9.52 -13.36 -6.61
C PHE A 110 8.04 -13.60 -6.86
N ARG A 111 7.63 -14.86 -6.93
CA ARG A 111 6.21 -15.20 -7.00
C ARG A 111 5.64 -15.22 -5.59
N LEU A 112 4.66 -14.37 -5.34
CA LEU A 112 3.90 -14.34 -4.10
C LEU A 112 2.80 -15.40 -4.17
N THR A 113 2.69 -16.24 -3.15
CA THR A 113 1.77 -17.39 -3.15
C THR A 113 0.65 -17.28 -2.10
N GLY A 114 0.46 -16.09 -1.52
CA GLY A 114 -0.54 -15.83 -0.49
C GLY A 114 0.06 -15.44 0.85
N TYR A 115 -0.80 -14.95 1.74
CA TYR A 115 -0.42 -14.65 3.12
C TYR A 115 -0.07 -15.93 3.89
N ASP A 116 0.98 -15.88 4.70
CA ASP A 116 1.49 -17.04 5.44
C ASP A 116 0.87 -17.22 6.83
N GLY A 117 -0.03 -16.32 7.22
CA GLY A 117 -0.72 -16.31 8.51
C GLY A 117 0.00 -15.55 9.62
N ARG A 118 1.24 -15.12 9.42
CA ARG A 118 1.95 -14.20 10.32
C ARG A 118 1.54 -12.76 10.01
N GLY A 119 1.50 -11.94 11.05
CA GLY A 119 1.13 -10.54 10.94
C GLY A 119 1.01 -9.88 12.31
N ALA A 120 0.86 -8.56 12.31
CA ALA A 120 0.61 -7.77 13.49
C ALA A 120 -0.44 -6.70 13.20
N SER A 121 -1.07 -6.22 14.26
CA SER A 121 -1.97 -5.08 14.20
C SER A 121 -1.61 -4.10 15.29
N SER A 122 -1.63 -2.81 14.97
CA SER A 122 -1.46 -1.72 15.91
C SER A 122 -2.57 -0.70 15.74
N ALA A 123 -2.95 -0.04 16.84
CA ALA A 123 -3.96 1.00 16.85
C ALA A 123 -3.42 2.23 17.58
N ALA A 124 -3.53 3.39 16.95
CA ALA A 124 -3.10 4.68 17.48
C ALA A 124 -4.29 5.66 17.47
N PRO A 125 -4.95 5.87 18.62
CA PRO A 125 -5.97 6.91 18.74
C PRO A 125 -5.33 8.29 18.94
N GLU A 126 -5.82 9.28 18.23
CA GLU A 126 -5.45 10.69 18.32
C GLU A 126 -6.69 11.53 18.66
N GLY A 127 -6.58 12.32 19.72
CA GLY A 127 -7.66 13.19 20.20
C GLY A 127 -8.40 12.67 21.44
N PRO A 128 -9.46 13.38 21.86
CA PRO A 128 -10.29 12.98 23.00
C PRO A 128 -11.05 11.68 22.73
N ALA A 129 -11.52 11.02 23.79
CA ALA A 129 -12.36 9.83 23.65
C ALA A 129 -13.66 10.17 22.89
N PRO A 130 -14.19 9.28 22.03
CA PRO A 130 -15.41 9.53 21.29
C PRO A 130 -16.58 9.91 22.20
N GLY A 131 -17.30 10.97 21.82
CA GLY A 131 -18.45 11.47 22.56
C GLY A 131 -18.10 12.20 23.87
N SER A 132 -16.81 12.44 24.17
CA SER A 132 -16.41 13.22 25.33
C SER A 132 -16.38 14.73 25.03
N CYS A 133 -16.81 15.53 26.00
CA CYS A 133 -16.73 16.98 25.92
C CYS A 133 -15.70 17.53 26.91
N PRO A 134 -15.11 18.71 26.64
CA PRO A 134 -14.25 19.37 27.61
C PRO A 134 -14.96 19.58 28.95
N ALA A 135 -14.18 19.67 30.03
CA ALA A 135 -14.74 20.00 31.34
C ALA A 135 -15.43 21.38 31.34
N GLY A 136 -16.38 21.58 32.25
CA GLY A 136 -17.16 22.81 32.37
C GLY A 136 -18.55 22.67 31.73
N PRO A 137 -19.16 23.77 31.22
CA PRO A 137 -20.56 23.78 30.81
C PRO A 137 -20.81 23.08 29.47
N TRP A 138 -19.91 22.23 28.98
CA TRP A 138 -20.04 21.55 27.70
C TRP A 138 -20.75 20.21 27.85
N GLN A 139 -21.72 19.95 26.98
CA GLN A 139 -22.48 18.71 26.94
C GLN A 139 -22.52 18.18 25.51
N LEU A 140 -22.49 16.85 25.38
CA LEU A 140 -22.60 16.19 24.09
C LEU A 140 -23.94 16.53 23.45
N VAL A 141 -23.92 16.94 22.18
CA VAL A 141 -25.14 17.05 21.38
C VAL A 141 -25.56 15.65 20.96
N GLU A 142 -26.68 15.16 21.49
CA GLU A 142 -27.20 13.83 21.17
C GLU A 142 -27.40 13.66 19.66
N GLY A 143 -26.94 12.53 19.12
CA GLY A 143 -27.05 12.22 17.69
C GLY A 143 -26.07 12.98 16.77
N SER A 144 -25.20 13.84 17.29
CA SER A 144 -24.16 14.53 16.51
C SER A 144 -23.00 13.61 16.12
N GLN A 145 -22.79 12.51 16.84
CA GLN A 145 -21.66 11.63 16.60
C GLN A 145 -21.76 10.94 15.24
N ARG A 146 -20.72 11.07 14.42
CA ARG A 146 -20.55 10.42 13.12
C ARG A 146 -19.22 9.71 13.08
N THR A 147 -19.17 8.59 12.38
CA THR A 147 -17.95 7.81 12.20
C THR A 147 -17.82 7.46 10.73
N ASP A 148 -16.68 7.80 10.17
CA ASP A 148 -16.32 7.52 8.79
C ASP A 148 -15.03 6.69 8.79
N GLU A 149 -15.06 5.59 8.05
CA GLU A 149 -13.89 4.73 7.86
C GLU A 149 -13.31 4.95 6.47
N GLN A 150 -12.01 5.21 6.42
CA GLN A 150 -11.27 5.35 5.18
C GLN A 150 -10.17 4.27 5.13
N PRO A 151 -10.39 3.18 4.38
CA PRO A 151 -9.34 2.20 4.16
C PRO A 151 -8.23 2.83 3.33
N GLY A 152 -6.99 2.69 3.81
CA GLY A 152 -5.80 3.03 3.06
C GLY A 152 -5.47 1.96 2.03
N ARG A 153 -4.46 2.27 1.21
CA ARG A 153 -3.96 1.31 0.22
C ARG A 153 -3.06 0.30 0.91
N THR A 154 -3.10 -0.94 0.43
CA THR A 154 -2.10 -1.93 0.81
C THR A 154 -0.79 -1.60 0.12
N VAL A 155 0.29 -1.53 0.88
CA VAL A 155 1.67 -1.34 0.41
C VAL A 155 2.43 -2.63 0.64
N LEU A 156 3.12 -3.12 -0.39
CA LEU A 156 4.02 -4.26 -0.27
C LEU A 156 5.44 -3.76 -0.02
N THR A 157 6.06 -4.25 1.05
CA THR A 157 7.44 -3.94 1.43
C THR A 157 8.30 -5.20 1.35
N VAL A 158 9.58 -5.01 1.03
CA VAL A 158 10.60 -6.06 1.13
C VAL A 158 11.45 -5.80 2.36
N HIS A 159 11.69 -6.84 3.14
CA HIS A 159 12.46 -6.80 4.38
C HIS A 159 13.76 -7.59 4.21
N HIS A 160 14.86 -7.00 4.66
CA HIS A 160 16.16 -7.67 4.77
C HIS A 160 16.85 -7.20 6.04
N ASP A 161 17.41 -8.13 6.82
CA ASP A 161 18.06 -7.86 8.11
C ASP A 161 17.20 -7.02 9.07
N GLY A 162 15.88 -7.19 9.02
CA GLY A 162 14.91 -6.47 9.86
C GLY A 162 14.63 -5.03 9.42
N VAL A 163 15.13 -4.59 8.28
CA VAL A 163 14.85 -3.27 7.69
C VAL A 163 13.83 -3.41 6.58
N ALA A 164 12.75 -2.64 6.65
CA ALA A 164 11.70 -2.57 5.64
C ALA A 164 12.06 -1.55 4.56
N HIS A 165 11.82 -1.92 3.29
CA HIS A 165 11.98 -1.06 2.13
C HIS A 165 10.71 -1.09 1.29
N ASP A 166 10.20 0.10 0.95
CA ASP A 166 9.08 0.23 0.04
C ASP A 166 9.48 -0.24 -1.35
N LEU A 167 8.66 -1.10 -1.95
CA LEU A 167 8.82 -1.44 -3.35
C LEU A 167 8.33 -0.25 -4.20
N PRO A 168 8.98 0.04 -5.34
CA PRO A 168 8.51 1.04 -6.28
C PRO A 168 7.05 0.81 -6.65
N ALA A 169 6.34 1.92 -6.86
CA ALA A 169 4.99 1.84 -7.40
C ALA A 169 5.02 1.14 -8.77
N PRO A 170 3.97 0.37 -9.09
CA PRO A 170 3.79 -0.20 -10.41
C PRO A 170 3.99 0.82 -11.54
N ARG A 171 4.72 0.43 -12.59
CA ARG A 171 4.99 1.26 -13.78
C ARG A 171 4.03 0.97 -14.92
#